data_AF-A0A010SYJ8-F1
#
_entry.id   AF-A0A010SYJ8-F1
#
_cell.length_a   1.000
_cell.length_b   1.000
_cell.length_c   1.000
_cell.angle_alpha   90.00
_cell.angle_beta   90.00
_cell.angle_gamma   90.00
#
_symmetry.space_group_name_H-M   'P 1'
#
loop_
_entity.id
_entity.type
_entity.pdbx_description
1 polymer ?
#
loop_
_entity_poly.entity_id
_entity_poly.type
_entity_poly.pdbx_seq_one_letter_code
_entity_poly.pdbx_strand_id
1 'polypeptide(L)'
;MNHNFNAGDLALTIVHDVELPAYSVVQIESRIQKGDLLETRDWKEVPSPGAGWLVSREGLAFQLAYGDGELMPLRKDFAPEQQRVLEVVA
;
A
#
# COMPACT_ATOMS: atom_id res chain seq x y z
N MET A 1 4.06 -3.89 13.77
CA MET A 1 3.07 -4.94 13.43
C MET A 1 3.55 -5.56 12.13
N ASN A 2 3.62 -6.89 12.01
CA ASN A 2 3.99 -7.55 10.76
C ASN A 2 2.71 -8.10 10.15
N HIS A 3 2.28 -7.53 9.02
CA HIS A 3 1.10 -7.99 8.31
C HIS A 3 1.52 -9.04 7.27
N ASN A 4 0.93 -10.23 7.33
CA ASN A 4 1.17 -11.28 6.34
C ASN A 4 0.30 -11.01 5.12
N PHE A 5 0.81 -10.23 4.19
CA PHE A 5 0.21 -10.06 2.86
C PHE A 5 0.60 -11.20 1.93
N ASN A 6 -0.24 -11.45 0.93
CA ASN A 6 0.08 -12.24 -0.26
C ASN A 6 0.01 -11.35 -1.50
N ALA A 7 0.69 -11.75 -2.57
CA ALA A 7 0.54 -11.10 -3.87
C ALA A 7 -0.94 -11.13 -4.30
N GLY A 8 -1.44 -9.99 -4.76
CA GLY A 8 -2.83 -9.76 -5.13
C GLY A 8 -3.73 -9.28 -3.97
N ASP A 9 -3.27 -9.29 -2.72
CA ASP A 9 -4.05 -8.71 -1.62
C ASP A 9 -4.17 -7.19 -1.78
N LEU A 10 -5.28 -6.62 -1.30
CA LEU A 10 -5.45 -5.18 -1.23
C LEU A 10 -5.01 -4.65 0.14
N ALA A 11 -4.38 -3.48 0.13
CA ALA A 11 -3.94 -2.78 1.33
C ALA A 11 -4.28 -1.28 1.25
N LEU A 12 -4.39 -0.64 2.41
CA LEU A 12 -4.41 0.81 2.56
C LEU A 12 -3.02 1.30 2.95
N THR A 13 -2.55 2.35 2.28
CA THR A 13 -1.36 3.09 2.74
C THR A 13 -1.67 3.81 4.05
N ILE A 14 -0.76 3.80 5.02
CA ILE A 14 -0.92 4.54 6.28
C ILE A 14 -0.20 5.89 6.20
N VAL A 15 0.88 5.94 5.42
CA VAL A 15 1.73 7.11 5.23
C VAL A 15 1.43 7.79 3.90
N HIS A 16 1.74 9.09 3.85
CA HIS A 16 1.71 9.86 2.61
C HIS A 16 3.03 9.63 1.86
N ASP A 17 2.92 9.14 0.63
CA ASP A 17 4.00 9.10 -0.35
C ASP A 17 3.79 10.25 -1.35
N VAL A 18 4.86 10.70 -2.00
CA VAL A 18 4.81 11.77 -3.02
C VAL A 18 3.74 11.50 -4.08
N GLU A 19 3.55 10.23 -4.44
CA GLU A 19 2.62 9.82 -5.51
C GLU A 19 1.26 9.36 -4.97
N LEU A 20 1.19 9.02 -3.68
CA LEU A 20 0.00 8.44 -3.06
C LEU A 20 -0.30 9.09 -1.71
N PRO A 21 -1.47 9.75 -1.56
CA PRO A 21 -1.88 10.20 -0.24
C PRO A 21 -2.09 9.01 0.69
N ALA A 22 -1.95 9.24 2.00
CA ALA A 22 -2.32 8.27 3.01
C ALA A 22 -3.76 7.80 2.83
N TYR A 23 -4.04 6.56 3.25
CA TYR A 23 -5.30 5.85 3.07
C TYR A 23 -5.69 5.60 1.61
N SER A 24 -4.69 5.50 0.72
CA SER A 24 -4.90 5.05 -0.66
C SER A 24 -4.96 3.53 -0.72
N VAL A 25 -5.87 3.00 -1.54
CA VAL A 25 -5.93 1.56 -1.83
C VAL A 25 -4.85 1.19 -2.84
N VAL A 26 -4.06 0.18 -2.52
CA VAL A 26 -2.99 -0.39 -3.35
C VAL A 26 -3.10 -1.90 -3.37
N GLN A 27 -2.56 -2.53 -4.40
CA GLN A 27 -2.46 -3.98 -4.53
C GLN A 27 -1.03 -4.42 -4.18
N ILE A 28 -0.90 -5.47 -3.38
CA ILE A 28 0.39 -6.08 -3.04
C ILE A 28 0.89 -6.86 -4.25
N GLU A 29 2.12 -6.60 -4.68
CA GLU A 29 2.76 -7.32 -5.78
C GLU A 29 3.71 -8.38 -5.25
N SER A 30 4.65 -7.97 -4.39
CA SER A 30 5.67 -8.88 -3.87
C SER A 30 6.27 -8.40 -2.55
N ARG A 31 6.92 -9.32 -1.85
CA ARG A 31 7.69 -9.04 -0.65
C ARG A 31 9.05 -8.46 -1.03
N ILE A 32 9.47 -7.42 -0.32
CA ILE A 32 10.81 -6.85 -0.39
C ILE A 32 11.63 -7.30 0.82
N GLN A 33 12.85 -7.73 0.58
CA GLN A 33 13.88 -7.96 1.59
C GLN A 33 14.96 -6.87 1.52
N LYS A 34 15.69 -6.72 2.62
CA LYS A 34 16.84 -5.80 2.66
C LYS A 34 17.88 -6.24 1.62
N GLY A 35 18.32 -5.31 0.79
CA GLY A 35 19.30 -5.55 -0.27
C GLY A 35 18.69 -5.94 -1.62
N ASP A 36 17.39 -6.22 -1.69
CA ASP A 36 16.70 -6.41 -2.98
C ASP A 36 16.82 -5.13 -3.83
N LEU A 37 17.07 -5.29 -5.11
CA LEU A 37 17.17 -4.17 -6.04
C LEU A 37 15.77 -3.70 -6.42
N LEU A 38 15.49 -2.42 -6.14
CA LEU A 38 14.24 -1.77 -6.49
C LEU A 38 14.48 -0.79 -7.62
N GLU A 39 13.65 -0.87 -8.66
CA GLU A 39 13.64 0.13 -9.72
C GLU A 39 12.96 1.40 -9.21
N THR A 40 13.68 2.51 -9.29
CA THR A 40 13.18 3.84 -8.99
C THR A 40 12.53 4.46 -10.23
N ARG A 41 11.78 5.55 -10.03
CA ARG A 41 11.15 6.32 -11.11
C ARG A 41 12.12 6.79 -12.21
N ASP A 42 13.40 6.98 -11.88
CA ASP A 42 14.45 7.37 -12.82
C ASP A 42 15.12 6.18 -13.52
N TRP A 43 14.50 4.99 -13.47
CA TRP A 43 15.02 3.72 -14.03
C TRP A 43 16.37 3.30 -13.45
N LYS A 44 16.65 3.72 -12.21
CA LYS A 44 17.83 3.30 -11.47
C LYS A 44 17.46 2.23 -10.48
N GLU A 45 18.31 1.22 -10.36
CA GLU A 45 18.21 0.21 -9.32
C GLU A 45 18.92 0.68 -8.05
N VAL A 46 18.20 0.65 -6.94
CA VAL A 46 18.75 0.92 -5.60
C VAL A 46 18.47 -0.25 -4.67
N PRO A 47 19.43 -0.65 -3.82
CA PRO A 47 19.19 -1.70 -2.84
C PRO A 47 18.22 -1.21 -1.77
N SER A 48 17.21 -2.03 -1.46
CA SER A 48 16.25 -1.72 -0.41
C SER A 48 16.95 -1.63 0.96
N PRO A 49 16.74 -0.55 1.73
CA PRO A 49 17.35 -0.39 3.04
C PRO A 49 16.75 -1.35 4.09
N GLY A 50 15.56 -1.90 3.84
CA GLY A 50 14.81 -2.72 4.79
C GLY A 50 13.84 -3.68 4.12
N ALA A 51 13.11 -4.42 4.95
CA ALA A 51 12.03 -5.28 4.48
C ALA A 51 10.72 -4.49 4.32
N GLY A 52 9.88 -4.94 3.39
CA GLY A 52 8.62 -4.28 3.08
C GLY A 52 7.87 -4.97 1.95
N TRP A 53 7.12 -4.18 1.19
CA TRP A 53 6.21 -4.64 0.15
C TRP A 53 6.30 -3.73 -1.05
N LEU A 54 6.33 -4.36 -2.23
CA LEU A 54 6.15 -3.70 -3.49
C LEU A 54 4.66 -3.67 -3.80
N VAL A 55 4.14 -2.51 -4.15
CA VAL A 55 2.71 -2.31 -4.40
C VAL A 55 2.49 -1.65 -5.75
N SER A 56 1.34 -1.96 -6.34
CA SER A 56 0.84 -1.31 -7.55
C SER A 56 -0.47 -0.59 -7.27
N ARG A 57 -0.80 0.38 -8.12
CA ARG A 57 -2.11 1.03 -8.14
C ARG A 57 -2.50 1.31 -9.58
N GLU A 58 -3.77 1.07 -9.91
CA GLU A 58 -4.31 1.45 -11.20
C GLU A 58 -4.10 2.96 -11.45
N GLY A 59 -3.54 3.29 -12.61
CA GLY A 59 -3.21 4.67 -13.00
C GLY A 59 -1.79 5.11 -12.67
N LEU A 60 -1.01 4.34 -11.90
CA LEU A 60 0.43 4.56 -11.76
C LEU A 60 1.21 3.72 -12.76
N ALA A 61 2.21 4.33 -13.40
CA ALA A 61 3.07 3.66 -14.39
C ALA A 61 4.21 2.84 -13.76
N PHE A 62 4.38 2.91 -12.44
CA PHE A 62 5.46 2.28 -11.70
C PHE A 62 4.95 1.75 -10.36
N GLN A 63 5.74 0.84 -9.79
CA GLN A 63 5.48 0.27 -8.47
C GLN A 63 6.08 1.14 -7.37
N LEU A 64 5.50 1.07 -6.19
CA LEU A 64 5.95 1.79 -5.00
C LEU A 64 6.37 0.81 -3.92
N ALA A 65 7.37 1.19 -3.13
CA ALA A 65 7.86 0.38 -2.03
C ALA A 65 7.40 0.97 -0.69
N TYR A 66 6.80 0.13 0.15
CA TYR A 66 6.34 0.49 1.49
C TYR A 66 6.93 -0.45 2.52
N GLY A 67 7.28 0.06 3.70
CA GLY A 67 7.69 -0.76 4.83
C GLY A 67 6.55 -1.59 5.43
N ASP A 68 6.91 -2.63 6.19
CA ASP A 68 5.94 -3.52 6.86
C ASP A 68 4.92 -2.80 7.75
N GLY A 69 5.29 -1.64 8.30
CA GLY A 69 4.46 -0.84 9.18
C GLY A 69 3.68 0.27 8.47
N GLU A 70 3.76 0.37 7.15
CA GLU A 70 3.20 1.48 6.37
C GLU A 70 1.97 1.07 5.55
N LEU A 71 1.57 -0.20 5.65
CA LEU A 71 0.41 -0.77 4.98
C LEU A 71 -0.53 -1.44 5.99
N MET A 72 -1.84 -1.28 5.77
CA MET A 72 -2.89 -1.99 6.49
C MET A 72 -3.65 -2.92 5.56
N PRO A 73 -3.90 -4.19 5.92
CA PRO A 73 -4.71 -5.08 5.10
C PRO A 73 -6.16 -4.60 5.00
N LEU A 74 -6.68 -4.52 3.77
CA LEU A 74 -8.11 -4.44 3.52
C LEU A 74 -8.69 -5.84 3.75
N ARG A 75 -9.18 -6.10 4.96
CA ARG A 75 -9.86 -7.35 5.26
C ARG A 75 -11.05 -7.50 4.31
N LYS A 76 -11.28 -8.71 3.78
CA LYS A 76 -12.44 -9.00 2.89
C LYS A 76 -13.80 -8.70 3.54
N ASP A 77 -13.82 -8.52 4.86
CA ASP A 77 -15.00 -8.15 5.65
C ASP A 77 -15.28 -6.64 5.62
N PHE A 78 -14.53 -5.87 4.83
CA PHE A 78 -14.83 -4.47 4.52
C PHE A 78 -16.10 -4.42 3.66
N ALA A 79 -17.25 -4.71 4.27
CA ALA A 79 -18.48 -4.06 3.86
C ALA A 79 -18.17 -2.56 3.92
N PRO A 80 -18.31 -1.79 2.83
CA PRO A 80 -18.27 -0.35 2.96
C PRO A 80 -19.28 -0.04 4.06
N GLU A 81 -18.83 0.57 5.16
CA GLU A 81 -19.77 1.20 6.08
C GLU A 81 -20.59 2.12 5.18
N GLN A 82 -21.82 1.70 4.89
CA GLN A 82 -22.82 2.60 4.34
C GLN A 82 -22.79 3.75 5.31
N GLN A 83 -22.23 4.87 4.88
CA GLN A 83 -22.28 6.12 5.62
C GLN A 83 -23.77 6.37 5.87
N ARG A 84 -24.26 5.94 7.04
CA ARG A 84 -25.43 6.53 7.64
C ARG A 84 -24.99 7.95 7.92
N VAL A 85 -25.21 8.81 6.93
CA VAL A 85 -25.54 10.19 7.17
C VAL A 85 -26.91 10.16 7.87
N LEU A 86 -26.89 9.80 9.15
CA LEU A 86 -27.93 10.20 10.09
C LEU A 86 -27.64 11.66 10.39
N GLU A 87 -27.93 12.54 9.45
CA GLU A 87 -28.24 13.92 9.80
C GLU A 87 -29.65 13.89 10.40
N VAL A 88 -29.69 13.73 11.72
CA VAL A 88 -30.80 14.21 12.53
C VAL A 88 -30.65 15.72 12.58
N VAL A 89 -31.53 16.45 11.90
CA VAL A 89 -31.95 17.79 12.36
C VAL A 89 -33.47 17.90 12.18
N ALA A 90 -34.07 18.35 13.28
CA ALA A 90 -35.47 18.54 13.64
C ALA A 90 -36.35 19.29 12.62
#